data_AF-A0A7J8Z810-F1
#
_entry.id   AF-A0A7J8Z810-F1
#
_cell.length_a   1.000
_cell.length_b   1.000
_cell.length_c   1.000
_cell.angle_alpha   90.00
_cell.angle_beta   90.00
_cell.angle_gamma   90.00
#
_symmetry.space_group_name_H-M   'P 1'
#
loop_
_entity.id
_entity.type
_entity.pdbx_description
1 polymer ?
#
loop_
_entity_poly.entity_id
_entity_poly.type
_entity_poly.pdbx_seq_one_letter_code
_entity_poly.pdbx_strand_id
1 'polypeptide(L)'
;MTDLEGNIVDVPNPSGRGPGYRYFGAAKKLPGVRKLFEKQPELRKRRTTDDIYKSIDASYYGYRDEVLARVLMRTEAEEEWRRVEEIRREARRGANEVVSVGAAPREVLFEEEEDVKVEEMREREEKERKDKEREFFVHVPLLDDKEIERMIVERKKMELLSKYASEGLFEEQSEAMDMLNIYS
;
A
#
# COMPACT_ATOMS: atom_id res chain seq x y z
N MET A 1 -8.51 43.66 -34.98
CA MET A 1 -7.72 42.41 -35.02
C MET A 1 -8.70 41.28 -34.73
N THR A 2 -8.48 40.04 -35.16
CA THR A 2 -9.26 38.88 -34.68
C THR A 2 -8.30 37.97 -33.95
N ASP A 3 -8.73 37.34 -32.86
CA ASP A 3 -7.91 36.39 -32.12
C ASP A 3 -7.68 35.11 -32.95
N LEU A 4 -6.74 34.26 -32.52
CA LEU A 4 -6.42 32.97 -33.15
C LEU A 4 -7.64 32.05 -33.35
N GLU A 5 -8.70 32.25 -32.57
CA GLU A 5 -9.96 31.51 -32.63
C GLU A 5 -11.02 32.14 -33.55
N GLY A 6 -10.70 33.26 -34.21
CA GLY A 6 -11.63 33.97 -35.10
C GLY A 6 -12.75 34.72 -34.37
N ASN A 7 -12.54 35.03 -33.08
CA ASN A 7 -13.41 35.92 -32.32
C ASN A 7 -13.17 37.38 -32.74
N ILE A 8 -14.25 38.15 -32.83
CA ILE A 8 -14.21 39.57 -33.19
C ILE A 8 -13.63 40.31 -31.98
N VAL A 9 -12.41 40.81 -32.12
CA VAL A 9 -11.83 41.74 -31.15
C VAL A 9 -12.23 43.13 -31.58
N ASP A 10 -12.94 43.83 -30.69
CA ASP A 10 -13.39 45.19 -30.92
C ASP A 10 -12.18 46.13 -30.81
N VAL A 11 -11.43 46.25 -31.90
CA VAL A 11 -10.28 47.14 -31.98
C VAL A 11 -10.79 48.51 -32.43
N PRO A 12 -10.53 49.59 -31.67
CA PRO A 12 -10.99 50.94 -32.00
C PRO A 12 -10.50 51.32 -33.39
N ASN A 13 -11.41 51.72 -34.28
CA ASN A 13 -11.08 52.04 -35.65
C ASN A 13 -10.37 53.42 -35.71
N PRO A 14 -9.10 53.52 -36.15
CA PRO A 14 -8.39 54.80 -36.16
C PRO A 14 -8.88 55.79 -37.23
N SER A 15 -9.70 55.33 -38.19
CA SER A 15 -10.16 56.14 -39.34
C SER A 15 -11.59 56.69 -39.22
N GLY A 16 -12.25 56.57 -38.06
CA GLY A 16 -13.55 57.23 -37.79
C GLY A 16 -14.76 56.80 -38.64
N ARG A 17 -14.60 55.91 -39.61
CA ARG A 17 -15.72 55.30 -40.34
C ARG A 17 -16.38 54.28 -39.42
N GLY A 18 -17.69 54.43 -39.19
CA GLY A 18 -18.47 53.62 -38.24
C GLY A 18 -18.28 52.11 -38.40
N PRO A 19 -18.70 51.30 -37.40
CA PRO A 19 -18.35 49.88 -37.31
C PRO A 19 -18.84 49.10 -38.54
N GLY A 20 -17.96 48.96 -39.52
CA GLY A 20 -18.22 48.17 -40.72
C GLY A 20 -18.19 46.69 -40.36
N TYR A 21 -19.19 45.94 -40.82
CA TYR A 21 -19.23 44.49 -40.67
C TYR A 21 -17.95 43.87 -41.25
N ARG A 22 -17.10 43.29 -40.39
CA ARG A 22 -15.86 42.61 -40.77
C ARG A 22 -16.08 41.11 -40.67
N TYR A 23 -16.17 40.45 -41.83
CA TYR A 23 -16.63 39.07 -41.98
C TYR A 23 -15.53 38.00 -41.75
N PHE A 24 -14.31 38.43 -41.41
CA PHE A 24 -13.16 37.53 -41.29
C PHE A 24 -13.33 36.60 -40.08
N GLY A 25 -13.18 35.29 -40.29
CA GLY A 25 -13.31 34.26 -39.23
C GLY A 25 -14.76 33.82 -38.92
N ALA A 26 -15.77 34.62 -39.25
CA ALA A 26 -17.18 34.29 -39.00
C ALA A 26 -17.67 33.03 -39.74
N ALA A 27 -17.03 32.71 -40.89
CA ALA A 27 -17.35 31.52 -41.68
C ALA A 27 -17.24 30.21 -40.89
N LYS A 28 -16.31 30.11 -39.92
CA LYS A 28 -16.16 28.93 -39.05
C LYS A 28 -17.36 28.69 -38.12
N LYS A 29 -18.14 29.73 -37.83
CA LYS A 29 -19.28 29.68 -36.91
C LYS A 29 -20.62 29.41 -37.61
N LEU A 30 -20.63 29.33 -38.94
CA LEU A 30 -21.84 29.04 -39.71
C LEU A 30 -22.37 27.62 -39.41
N PRO A 31 -23.70 27.43 -39.32
CA PRO A 31 -24.28 26.10 -39.21
C PRO A 31 -23.88 25.26 -40.42
N GLY A 32 -23.38 24.04 -40.17
CA GLY A 32 -22.78 23.18 -41.21
C GLY A 32 -21.25 23.24 -41.19
N VAL A 33 -20.66 24.43 -41.40
CA VAL A 33 -19.19 24.61 -41.33
C VAL A 33 -18.67 24.36 -39.91
N ARG A 34 -19.40 24.83 -38.89
CA ARG A 34 -19.04 24.61 -37.47
C ARG A 34 -18.88 23.13 -37.12
N LYS A 35 -19.75 22.27 -37.66
CA LYS A 35 -19.76 20.82 -37.38
C LYS A 35 -18.52 20.11 -37.95
N LEU A 36 -17.95 20.64 -39.04
CA LEU A 36 -16.73 20.08 -39.65
C LEU A 36 -15.47 20.37 -38.84
N PHE A 37 -15.48 21.46 -38.07
CA PHE A 37 -14.37 21.87 -37.20
C PHE A 37 -14.60 21.54 -35.72
N GLU A 38 -15.76 20.97 -35.37
CA GLU A 38 -16.08 20.51 -34.02
C GLU A 38 -15.25 19.26 -33.72
N LYS A 39 -14.28 19.37 -32.80
CA LYS A 39 -13.45 18.23 -32.40
C LYS A 39 -14.34 17.11 -31.89
N GLN A 40 -14.16 15.90 -32.43
CA GLN A 40 -14.85 14.72 -31.90
C GLN A 40 -14.58 14.62 -30.39
N PRO A 41 -15.60 14.27 -29.58
CA PRO A 41 -15.41 14.11 -28.16
C PRO A 41 -14.28 13.09 -27.93
N GLU A 42 -13.32 13.44 -27.08
CA GLU A 42 -12.19 12.57 -26.81
C GLU A 42 -12.71 11.21 -26.32
N LEU A 43 -12.34 10.14 -27.01
CA LEU A 43 -12.70 8.79 -26.61
C LEU A 43 -12.19 8.57 -25.18
N ARG A 44 -13.07 8.07 -24.30
CA ARG A 44 -12.66 7.69 -22.94
C ARG A 44 -11.48 6.73 -23.05
N LYS A 45 -10.34 7.12 -22.49
CA LYS A 45 -9.15 6.27 -22.45
C LYS A 45 -9.49 4.99 -21.69
N ARG A 46 -9.14 3.84 -22.28
CA ARG A 46 -9.23 2.56 -21.57
C ARG A 46 -8.22 2.58 -20.42
N ARG A 47 -8.50 1.81 -19.36
CA ARG A 47 -7.54 1.61 -18.29
C ARG A 47 -6.25 1.07 -18.89
N THR A 48 -5.14 1.73 -18.58
CA THR A 48 -3.82 1.25 -18.96
C THR A 48 -3.41 0.12 -18.02
N THR A 49 -2.43 -0.67 -18.44
CA THR A 49 -1.87 -1.73 -17.58
C THR A 49 -1.32 -1.14 -16.28
N ASP A 50 -0.72 0.06 -16.34
CA ASP A 50 -0.23 0.78 -15.16
C ASP A 50 -1.34 1.14 -14.17
N ASP A 51 -2.52 1.53 -14.67
CA ASP A 51 -3.68 1.81 -13.83
C ASP A 51 -4.21 0.53 -13.16
N ILE A 52 -4.09 -0.61 -13.84
CA ILE A 52 -4.44 -1.91 -13.28
C ILE A 52 -3.44 -2.26 -12.18
N TYR A 53 -2.13 -2.16 -12.44
CA TYR A 53 -1.09 -2.45 -11.45
C TYR A 53 -1.22 -1.58 -10.19
N LYS A 54 -1.60 -0.31 -10.32
CA LYS A 54 -1.87 0.57 -9.17
C LYS A 54 -3.06 0.15 -8.32
N SER A 55 -4.02 -0.59 -8.90
CA SER A 55 -5.20 -1.10 -8.20
C SER A 55 -5.03 -2.50 -7.62
N ILE A 56 -3.85 -3.11 -7.79
CA ILE A 56 -3.53 -4.42 -7.24
C ILE A 56 -3.14 -4.24 -5.76
N ASP A 57 -4.08 -4.51 -4.88
CA ASP A 57 -3.86 -4.46 -3.43
C ASP A 57 -3.31 -5.77 -2.87
N ALA A 58 -2.91 -5.77 -1.60
CA ALA A 58 -2.49 -6.96 -0.84
C ALA A 58 -3.48 -8.14 -0.91
N SER A 59 -4.72 -7.84 -1.26
CA SER A 59 -5.80 -8.81 -1.46
C SER A 59 -5.61 -9.68 -2.70
N TYR A 60 -4.96 -9.16 -3.75
CA TYR A 60 -4.59 -9.94 -4.93
C TYR A 60 -3.55 -11.01 -4.58
N TYR A 61 -2.69 -10.73 -3.60
CA TYR A 61 -1.67 -11.65 -3.11
C TYR A 61 -2.13 -12.51 -1.92
N GLY A 62 -3.41 -12.48 -1.55
CA GLY A 62 -3.97 -13.35 -0.51
C GLY A 62 -3.73 -12.92 0.93
N TYR A 63 -3.07 -11.78 1.19
CA TYR A 63 -2.79 -11.30 2.55
C TYR A 63 -4.03 -10.82 3.32
N ARG A 64 -5.22 -10.80 2.71
CA ARG A 64 -6.46 -10.45 3.40
C ARG A 64 -6.81 -11.45 4.48
N ASP A 65 -6.60 -12.75 4.24
CA ASP A 65 -7.09 -13.80 5.12
C ASP A 65 -6.23 -13.92 6.39
N GLU A 66 -4.92 -13.75 6.27
CA GLU A 66 -4.00 -13.77 7.41
C GLU A 66 -4.18 -12.56 8.34
N VAL A 67 -4.41 -11.37 7.76
CA VAL A 67 -4.67 -10.15 8.52
C VAL A 67 -6.04 -10.22 9.19
N LEU A 68 -7.05 -10.73 8.49
CA LEU A 68 -8.41 -10.87 9.01
C LEU A 68 -8.46 -11.90 10.16
N ALA A 69 -7.78 -13.04 10.03
CA ALA A 69 -7.64 -14.01 11.12
C ALA A 69 -6.97 -13.41 12.36
N ARG A 70 -5.93 -12.59 12.17
CA ARG A 70 -5.22 -11.94 13.28
C ARG A 70 -6.08 -10.89 13.99
N VAL A 71 -6.90 -10.15 13.25
CA VAL A 71 -7.83 -9.17 13.82
C VAL A 71 -8.91 -9.88 14.62
N LEU A 72 -9.49 -10.96 14.10
CA LEU A 72 -10.49 -11.77 14.80
C LEU A 72 -9.95 -12.33 16.13
N MET A 73 -8.74 -12.89 16.12
CA MET A 73 -8.10 -13.40 17.34
C MET A 73 -7.90 -12.31 18.41
N ARG A 74 -7.60 -11.07 18.02
CA ARG A 74 -7.49 -9.95 18.97
C ARG A 74 -8.84 -9.58 19.57
N THR A 75 -9.89 -9.54 18.76
CA THR A 75 -11.24 -9.21 19.24
C THR A 75 -11.77 -10.27 20.20
N GLU A 76 -11.53 -11.56 19.90
CA GLU A 76 -11.91 -12.67 20.79
C GLU A 76 -11.18 -12.57 22.14
N ALA A 77 -9.88 -12.25 22.14
CA ALA A 77 -9.11 -12.06 23.36
C ALA A 77 -9.60 -10.87 24.21
N GLU A 78 -10.02 -9.77 23.58
CA GLU A 78 -10.62 -8.62 24.27
C GLU A 78 -11.96 -8.97 24.92
N GLU A 79 -12.78 -9.77 24.25
CA GLU A 79 -14.06 -10.25 24.77
C GLU A 79 -13.88 -11.24 25.93
N GLU A 80 -12.90 -12.14 25.83
CA GLU A 80 -12.53 -13.03 26.94
C GLU A 80 -12.02 -12.23 28.15
N TRP A 81 -11.20 -11.21 27.92
CA TRP A 81 -10.71 -10.35 29.00
C TRP A 81 -11.86 -9.63 29.73
N ARG A 82 -12.84 -9.09 28.99
CA ARG A 82 -14.05 -8.49 29.61
C ARG A 82 -14.86 -9.51 30.41
N ARG A 83 -15.04 -10.73 29.89
CA ARG A 83 -15.75 -11.80 30.63
C ARG A 83 -15.02 -12.15 31.93
N VAL A 84 -13.70 -12.29 31.88
CA VAL A 84 -12.87 -12.54 33.07
C VAL A 84 -12.95 -11.37 34.06
N GLU A 85 -12.96 -10.13 33.56
CA GLU A 85 -13.11 -8.93 34.38
C GLU A 85 -14.47 -8.88 35.09
N GLU A 86 -15.56 -9.22 34.40
CA GLU A 86 -16.91 -9.31 34.98
C GLU A 86 -16.99 -10.38 36.07
N ILE A 87 -16.45 -11.58 35.82
CA ILE A 87 -16.36 -12.66 36.82
C ILE A 87 -15.54 -12.20 38.03
N ARG A 88 -14.40 -11.54 37.78
CA ARG A 88 -13.55 -10.97 38.84
C ARG A 88 -14.30 -9.93 39.66
N ARG A 89 -15.11 -9.09 39.01
CA ARG A 89 -15.93 -8.07 39.65
C ARG A 89 -17.05 -8.68 40.48
N GLU A 90 -17.73 -9.70 39.98
CA GLU A 90 -18.77 -10.42 40.70
C GLU A 90 -18.20 -11.19 41.89
N ALA A 91 -17.05 -11.86 41.74
CA ALA A 91 -16.32 -12.48 42.84
C ALA A 91 -15.88 -11.43 43.88
N ARG A 92 -15.50 -10.22 43.46
CA ARG A 92 -15.20 -9.11 44.39
C ARG A 92 -16.44 -8.60 45.11
N ARG A 93 -17.61 -8.56 44.46
CA ARG A 93 -18.90 -8.22 45.12
C ARG A 93 -19.31 -9.29 46.12
N GLY A 94 -19.25 -10.57 45.75
CA GLY A 94 -19.51 -11.69 46.65
C GLY A 94 -18.52 -11.77 47.80
N ALA A 95 -17.24 -11.46 47.56
CA ALA A 95 -16.22 -11.29 48.60
C ALA A 95 -16.57 -10.15 49.57
N ASN A 96 -17.04 -9.01 49.07
CA ASN A 96 -17.53 -7.91 49.91
C ASN A 96 -18.76 -8.31 50.75
N GLU A 97 -19.64 -9.14 50.20
CA GLU A 97 -20.83 -9.63 50.88
C GLU A 97 -20.48 -10.62 52.01
N VAL A 98 -19.52 -11.53 51.81
CA VAL A 98 -19.04 -12.44 52.87
C VAL A 98 -18.14 -11.74 53.91
N VAL A 99 -17.50 -10.63 53.54
CA VAL A 99 -16.75 -9.76 54.48
C VAL A 99 -17.69 -8.90 55.34
N SER A 100 -18.96 -8.74 54.96
CA SER A 100 -19.94 -7.96 55.73
C SER A 100 -20.34 -8.57 57.08
N VAL A 101 -19.99 -9.84 57.34
CA VAL A 101 -20.21 -10.48 58.66
C VAL A 101 -19.00 -10.30 59.60
N GLY A 102 -17.91 -9.67 59.15
CA GLY A 102 -16.73 -9.51 60.00
C GLY A 102 -15.71 -8.50 59.51
N ALA A 103 -16.06 -7.22 59.40
CA ALA A 103 -15.11 -6.11 59.57
C ALA A 103 -15.84 -4.75 59.60
N ALA A 104 -15.57 -3.96 60.65
CA ALA A 104 -15.93 -2.55 60.76
C ALA A 104 -15.24 -1.69 59.67
N PRO A 105 -15.71 -0.45 59.43
CA PRO A 105 -15.54 0.25 58.16
C PRO A 105 -14.13 0.81 58.00
N ARG A 106 -13.52 0.57 56.85
CA ARG A 106 -12.27 1.20 56.41
C ARG A 106 -12.57 2.07 55.19
N GLU A 107 -13.23 3.20 55.44
CA GLU A 107 -13.51 4.26 54.46
C GLU A 107 -12.34 5.25 54.37
N VAL A 108 -11.13 4.78 54.08
CA VAL A 108 -10.04 5.63 53.56
C VAL A 108 -9.03 4.67 52.95
N LEU A 109 -9.00 4.51 51.62
CA LEU A 109 -7.95 3.78 50.86
C LEU A 109 -8.24 3.67 49.33
N PHE A 110 -9.31 4.30 48.80
CA PHE A 110 -9.66 4.13 47.39
C PHE A 110 -8.92 5.09 46.43
N GLU A 111 -8.44 6.23 46.91
CA GLU A 111 -7.72 7.21 46.07
C GLU A 111 -6.25 6.80 45.84
N GLU A 112 -5.54 6.33 46.87
CA GLU A 112 -4.14 5.87 46.72
C GLU A 112 -4.03 4.59 45.87
N GLU A 113 -5.03 3.71 45.88
CA GLU A 113 -5.04 2.49 45.06
C GLU A 113 -5.32 2.74 43.56
N GLU A 114 -5.92 3.86 43.20
CA GLU A 114 -6.09 4.27 41.80
C GLU A 114 -4.81 4.94 41.28
N ASP A 115 -4.15 5.78 42.09
CA ASP A 115 -2.87 6.40 41.73
C ASP A 115 -1.74 5.37 41.53
N VAL A 116 -1.68 4.33 42.36
CA VAL A 116 -0.71 3.23 42.20
C VAL A 116 -0.99 2.40 40.94
N LYS A 117 -2.27 2.16 40.59
CA LYS A 117 -2.64 1.43 39.35
C LYS A 117 -2.35 2.23 38.08
N VAL A 118 -2.50 3.55 38.14
CA VAL A 118 -2.17 4.46 37.02
C VAL A 118 -0.66 4.52 36.79
N GLU A 119 0.14 4.56 37.86
CA GLU A 119 1.61 4.48 37.75
C GLU A 119 2.08 3.08 37.26
N GLU A 120 1.50 1.97 37.75
CA GLU A 120 1.81 0.62 37.24
C GLU A 120 1.49 0.45 35.75
N MET A 121 0.38 1.04 35.28
CA MET A 121 0.01 1.04 33.86
C MET A 121 1.00 1.86 33.02
N ARG A 122 1.46 3.01 33.52
CA ARG A 122 2.49 3.83 32.85
C ARG A 122 3.83 3.12 32.77
N GLU A 123 4.26 2.45 33.84
CA GLU A 123 5.49 1.66 33.84
C GLU A 123 5.42 0.45 32.89
N ARG A 124 4.23 -0.17 32.77
CA ARG A 124 4.00 -1.27 31.84
C ARG A 124 4.01 -0.79 30.39
N GLU A 125 3.37 0.34 30.09
CA GLU A 125 3.44 0.97 28.77
C GLU A 125 4.88 1.39 28.41
N GLU A 126 5.66 1.91 29.36
CA GLU A 126 7.08 2.19 29.14
C GLU A 126 7.91 0.93 28.89
N LYS A 127 7.65 -0.16 29.60
CA LYS A 127 8.32 -1.45 29.36
C LYS A 127 7.94 -2.02 28.00
N GLU A 128 6.67 -1.99 27.63
CA GLU A 128 6.22 -2.43 26.29
C GLU A 128 6.79 -1.55 25.17
N ARG A 129 6.99 -0.24 25.42
CA ARG A 129 7.71 0.65 24.48
C ARG A 129 9.19 0.29 24.39
N LYS A 130 9.86 0.03 25.51
CA LYS A 130 11.26 -0.43 25.56
C LYS A 130 11.45 -1.82 24.93
N ASP A 131 10.45 -2.70 25.02
CA ASP A 131 10.46 -4.03 24.41
C ASP A 131 10.19 -3.97 22.90
N LYS A 132 9.35 -3.04 22.43
CA LYS A 132 9.20 -2.72 21.00
C LYS A 132 10.44 -2.04 20.41
N GLU A 133 11.13 -1.20 21.19
CA GLU A 133 12.44 -0.66 20.81
C GLU A 133 13.52 -1.75 20.71
N ARG A 134 13.30 -2.89 21.38
CA ARG A 134 14.11 -4.12 21.28
C ARG A 134 13.51 -5.14 20.31
N GLU A 135 12.82 -4.69 19.27
CA GLU A 135 12.45 -5.56 18.14
C GLU A 135 13.73 -6.18 17.56
N PHE A 136 13.90 -7.49 17.79
CA PHE A 136 15.04 -8.27 17.35
C PHE A 136 15.06 -8.35 15.81
N PHE A 137 15.88 -7.52 15.17
CA PHE A 137 16.14 -7.64 13.74
C PHE A 137 17.15 -8.77 13.48
N VAL A 138 16.65 -9.91 13.00
CA VAL A 138 17.50 -10.99 12.48
C VAL A 138 17.88 -10.65 11.05
N HIS A 139 19.11 -10.16 10.84
CA HIS A 139 19.64 -9.99 9.49
C HIS A 139 19.96 -11.35 8.89
N VAL A 140 19.15 -11.75 7.91
CA VAL A 140 19.46 -12.87 7.04
C VAL A 140 20.49 -12.37 6.01
N PRO A 141 21.64 -13.05 5.83
CA PRO A 141 22.56 -12.72 4.75
C PRO A 141 21.87 -13.03 3.42
N LEU A 142 21.34 -12.00 2.78
CA LEU A 142 20.81 -12.07 1.43
C LEU A 142 21.96 -11.87 0.45
N LEU A 143 21.97 -12.68 -0.62
CA LEU A 143 22.84 -12.46 -1.76
C LEU A 143 22.48 -11.13 -2.42
N ASP A 144 23.49 -10.39 -2.89
CA ASP A 144 23.28 -9.13 -3.59
C ASP A 144 22.45 -9.33 -4.88
N ASP A 145 21.68 -8.32 -5.27
CA ASP A 145 20.83 -8.37 -6.49
C ASP A 145 21.61 -8.82 -7.73
N LYS A 146 22.86 -8.39 -7.86
CA LYS A 146 23.76 -8.78 -8.98
C LYS A 146 24.13 -10.26 -8.97
N GLU A 147 24.19 -10.87 -7.79
CA GLU A 147 24.48 -12.29 -7.66
C GLU A 147 23.23 -13.12 -7.98
N ILE A 148 22.06 -12.66 -7.52
CA ILE A 148 20.76 -13.23 -7.89
C ILE A 148 20.58 -13.21 -9.42
N GLU A 149 20.88 -12.09 -10.07
CA GLU A 149 20.80 -11.97 -11.54
C GLU A 149 21.71 -12.98 -12.25
N ARG A 150 22.98 -13.12 -11.80
CA ARG A 150 23.91 -14.11 -12.37
C ARG A 150 23.39 -15.53 -12.22
N MET A 151 22.91 -15.90 -11.02
CA MET A 151 22.33 -17.22 -10.78
C MET A 151 21.09 -17.47 -11.65
N ILE A 152 20.23 -16.48 -11.85
CA ILE A 152 19.06 -16.60 -12.72
C ILE A 152 19.48 -16.82 -14.17
N VAL A 153 20.48 -16.07 -14.66
CA VAL A 153 21.01 -16.21 -16.02
C VAL A 153 21.62 -17.60 -16.23
N GLU A 154 22.44 -18.07 -15.29
CA GLU A 154 23.05 -19.40 -15.33
C GLU A 154 21.98 -20.51 -15.31
N ARG A 155 20.98 -20.39 -14.43
CA ARG A 155 19.86 -21.34 -14.37
C ARG A 155 19.09 -21.41 -15.68
N LYS A 156 18.76 -20.26 -16.28
CA LYS A 156 18.07 -20.21 -17.58
C LYS A 156 18.93 -20.75 -18.71
N LYS A 157 20.25 -20.48 -18.69
CA LYS A 157 21.20 -21.04 -19.65
C LYS A 157 21.22 -22.56 -19.57
N MET A 158 21.30 -23.14 -18.37
CA MET A 158 21.24 -24.58 -18.17
C MET A 158 19.90 -25.17 -18.62
N GLU A 159 18.79 -24.52 -18.32
CA GLU A 159 17.46 -24.99 -18.74
C GLU A 159 17.33 -25.03 -20.27
N LEU A 160 17.82 -24.00 -20.97
CA LEU A 160 17.83 -24.00 -22.44
C LEU A 160 18.76 -25.06 -23.02
N LEU A 161 19.95 -25.23 -22.44
CA LEU A 161 20.88 -26.29 -22.84
C LEU A 161 20.25 -27.68 -22.62
N SER A 162 19.58 -27.92 -21.49
CA SER A 162 18.90 -29.20 -21.26
C SER A 162 17.76 -29.49 -22.25
N LYS A 163 17.11 -28.45 -22.79
CA LYS A 163 15.99 -28.60 -23.72
C LYS A 163 16.41 -28.75 -25.16
N TYR A 164 17.51 -28.11 -25.55
CA TYR A 164 17.86 -27.90 -26.95
C TYR A 164 19.27 -28.35 -27.33
N ALA A 165 20.16 -28.58 -26.36
CA ALA A 165 21.47 -29.14 -26.67
C ALA A 165 21.37 -30.65 -26.87
N SER A 166 21.98 -31.14 -27.95
CA SER A 166 22.20 -32.56 -28.17
C SER A 166 23.30 -33.06 -27.23
N GLU A 167 23.27 -34.36 -26.90
CA GLU A 167 24.28 -35.00 -26.04
C GLU A 167 25.71 -34.78 -26.59
N GLY A 168 25.90 -34.86 -27.91
CA GLY A 168 27.21 -34.60 -28.54
C GLY A 168 27.71 -33.16 -28.40
N LEU A 169 26.83 -32.16 -28.30
CA LEU A 169 27.26 -30.76 -28.10
C LEU A 169 27.79 -30.55 -26.67
N PHE A 170 27.24 -31.28 -25.69
CA PHE A 170 27.73 -31.26 -24.31
C PHE A 170 29.09 -31.93 -24.18
N GLU A 171 29.31 -33.05 -24.87
CA GLU A 171 30.60 -33.75 -24.90
C GLU A 171 31.69 -32.84 -25.50
N GLU A 172 31.46 -32.27 -26.68
CA GLU A 172 32.38 -31.31 -27.31
C GLU A 172 32.66 -30.09 -26.42
N GLN A 173 31.63 -29.56 -25.73
CA GLN A 173 31.79 -28.46 -24.80
C GLN A 173 32.66 -28.86 -23.60
N SER A 174 32.46 -30.05 -23.05
CA SER A 174 33.23 -30.55 -21.91
C SER A 174 34.70 -30.79 -22.26
N GLU A 175 34.97 -31.40 -23.42
CA GLU A 175 36.32 -31.58 -23.95
C GLU A 175 37.02 -30.24 -24.19
N ALA A 176 36.32 -29.26 -24.78
CA ALA A 176 36.87 -27.93 -24.98
C ALA A 176 37.19 -27.20 -23.66
N MET A 177 36.37 -27.39 -22.63
CA MET A 177 36.55 -26.80 -21.31
C MET A 177 37.74 -27.41 -20.56
N ASP A 178 37.92 -28.73 -20.68
CA ASP A 178 39.09 -29.47 -20.18
C ASP A 178 40.38 -29.02 -20.89
N MET A 179 40.33 -28.84 -22.21
CA MET A 179 41.48 -28.33 -22.99
C MET A 179 41.88 -26.90 -22.60
N LEU A 180 40.93 -26.11 -22.10
CA LEU A 180 41.16 -24.75 -21.62
C LEU A 180 41.52 -24.68 -20.11
N ASN A 181 41.56 -25.82 -19.40
CA ASN A 181 41.75 -25.89 -17.95
C ASN A 181 40.78 -24.98 -17.16
N ILE A 182 39.55 -24.80 -17.65
CA ILE A 182 38.52 -24.03 -16.95
C ILE A 182 37.66 -25.03 -16.21
N TYR A 183 37.80 -25.11 -14.89
CA TYR A 183 36.92 -25.94 -14.07
C TYR A 183 35.77 -25.09 -13.54
N SER A 184 34.54 -25.61 -13.65
CA SER A 184 33.31 -24.96 -13.16
C SER A 184 33.25 -24.96 -11.63
#